data_AF-A0A2C9M704-F1
#
_entry.id   AF-A0A2C9M704-F1
#
_cell.length_a   1.000
_cell.length_b   1.000
_cell.length_c   1.000
_cell.angle_alpha   90.00
_cell.angle_beta   90.00
_cell.angle_gamma   90.00
#
_symmetry.space_group_name_H-M   'P 1'
#
loop_
_entity.id
_entity.type
_entity.pdbx_description
1 polymer ?
#
loop_
_entity_poly.entity_id
_entity_poly.type
_entity_poly.pdbx_seq_one_letter_code
_entity_poly.pdbx_strand_id
1 'polypeptide(L)'
;MPDMLTSADKNNVAKHVSAFVIPMSVTLHADGSALYITSSVLFLAQTSSLGVSVGDIVVTGILSSVLSLAIPPVPSSSIVTLIIIMTSLNIPLQGVALLFAVEWLLDRFRSGVNAISHVMVAAFTSAICGSGSTEQLEQNIESPKSTEIVQQNSETDKDKEDETQRSKL
;
A
#
# COMPACT_ATOMS: atom_id res chain seq x y z
N MET A 1 -4.89 -1.97 -2.60
CA MET A 1 -5.06 -1.86 -1.12
C MET A 1 -5.80 -3.04 -0.52
N PRO A 2 -7.05 -3.39 -0.91
CA PRO A 2 -7.75 -4.55 -0.33
C PRO A 2 -6.96 -5.86 -0.48
N ASP A 3 -6.36 -6.10 -1.65
CA ASP A 3 -5.54 -7.29 -1.89
C ASP A 3 -4.29 -7.38 -0.99
N MET A 4 -3.77 -6.24 -0.55
CA MET A 4 -2.59 -6.18 0.32
C MET A 4 -2.94 -6.51 1.77
N LEU A 5 -4.12 -6.09 2.24
CA LEU A 5 -4.63 -6.51 3.55
C LEU A 5 -4.90 -8.02 3.56
N THR A 6 -5.55 -8.55 2.53
CA THR A 6 -5.78 -10.00 2.41
C THR A 6 -4.46 -10.80 2.33
N SER A 7 -3.44 -10.23 1.69
CA SER A 7 -2.11 -10.85 1.61
C SER A 7 -1.36 -10.79 2.94
N ALA A 8 -1.54 -9.73 3.73
CA ALA A 8 -0.99 -9.62 5.07
C ALA A 8 -1.68 -10.60 6.05
N ASP A 9 -3.02 -10.72 5.96
CA ASP A 9 -3.80 -11.69 6.75
C ASP A 9 -3.35 -13.13 6.45
N LYS A 10 -3.10 -13.47 5.18
CA LYS A 10 -2.54 -14.79 4.77
C LYS A 10 -1.14 -15.06 5.30
N ASN A 11 -0.36 -14.02 5.59
CA ASN A 11 1.01 -14.13 6.10
C ASN A 11 1.08 -14.09 7.64
N ASN A 12 -0.05 -14.28 8.36
CA ASN A 12 -0.15 -14.23 9.83
C ASN A 12 0.35 -12.90 10.43
N VAL A 13 0.21 -11.80 9.69
CA VAL A 13 0.52 -10.46 10.20
C VAL A 13 -0.64 -9.98 11.06
N ALA A 14 -0.35 -9.46 12.26
CA ALA A 14 -1.39 -8.99 13.17
C ALA A 14 -2.28 -7.91 12.52
N LYS A 15 -3.60 -8.12 12.50
CA LYS A 15 -4.57 -7.27 11.79
C LYS A 15 -4.56 -5.80 12.24
N HIS A 16 -4.23 -5.55 13.51
CA HIS A 16 -4.09 -4.18 14.04
C HIS A 16 -2.83 -3.48 13.50
N VAL A 17 -1.75 -4.24 13.26
CA VAL A 17 -0.51 -3.71 12.66
C VAL A 17 -0.71 -3.47 11.18
N SER A 18 -1.25 -4.45 10.44
CA SER A 18 -1.45 -4.35 8.99
C SER A 18 -2.43 -3.22 8.62
N ALA A 19 -3.51 -3.06 9.39
CA ALA A 19 -4.51 -2.00 9.17
C ALA A 19 -3.97 -0.58 9.39
N PHE A 20 -2.88 -0.40 10.15
CA PHE A 20 -2.25 0.90 10.36
C PHE A 20 -1.03 1.11 9.46
N VAL A 21 -0.17 0.10 9.40
CA VAL A 21 1.11 0.16 8.68
C VAL A 21 0.91 0.17 7.17
N ILE A 22 -0.04 -0.59 6.61
CA ILE A 22 -0.26 -0.62 5.16
C ILE A 22 -0.74 0.74 4.63
N PRO A 23 -1.78 1.39 5.17
CA PRO A 23 -2.16 2.74 4.75
C PRO A 23 -1.02 3.75 4.88
N MET A 24 -0.32 3.73 6.02
CA MET A 24 0.80 4.64 6.26
C MET A 24 1.95 4.42 5.27
N SER A 25 2.30 3.15 4.99
CA SER A 25 3.37 2.78 4.06
C SER A 25 3.02 3.13 2.62
N VAL A 26 1.77 2.95 2.20
CA VAL A 26 1.29 3.32 0.86
C VAL A 26 1.36 4.83 0.64
N THR A 27 1.14 5.64 1.69
CA THR A 27 1.26 7.11 1.61
C THR A 27 2.72 7.57 1.60
N LEU A 28 3.60 6.92 2.36
CA LEU A 28 4.98 7.37 2.53
C LEU A 28 5.94 6.85 1.46
N HIS A 29 5.66 5.69 0.86
CA HIS A 29 6.63 4.99 0.04
C HIS A 29 6.28 5.02 -1.45
N ALA A 30 6.98 5.90 -2.17
CA ALA A 30 6.89 6.05 -3.62
C ALA A 30 8.27 6.00 -4.33
N ASP A 31 9.27 5.34 -3.71
CA ASP A 31 10.67 5.38 -4.17
C ASP A 31 10.88 4.82 -5.57
N GLY A 32 10.10 3.80 -5.97
CA GLY A 32 10.19 3.18 -7.29
C GLY A 32 9.89 4.15 -8.45
N SER A 33 9.06 5.17 -8.21
CA SER A 33 8.76 6.19 -9.23
C SER A 33 9.96 7.12 -9.45
N ALA A 34 10.63 7.53 -8.37
CA ALA A 34 11.75 8.47 -8.46
C ALA A 34 12.97 7.86 -9.18
N LEU A 35 13.25 6.58 -8.90
CA LEU A 35 14.36 5.86 -9.54
C LEU A 35 14.10 5.66 -11.03
N TYR A 36 12.85 5.37 -11.42
CA TYR A 36 12.42 5.30 -12.82
C TYR A 36 12.62 6.63 -13.55
N ILE A 37 12.16 7.72 -12.95
CA ILE A 37 12.24 9.04 -13.57
C ILE A 37 13.72 9.44 -13.76
N THR A 38 14.54 9.23 -12.73
CA THR A 38 15.97 9.56 -12.77
C THR A 38 16.71 8.73 -13.85
N SER A 39 16.46 7.43 -13.93
CA SER A 39 17.08 6.57 -14.94
C SER A 39 16.62 6.90 -16.37
N SER A 40 15.35 7.25 -16.53
CA SER A 40 14.77 7.65 -17.82
C SER A 40 15.33 8.96 -18.35
N VAL A 41 15.49 9.97 -17.48
CA VAL A 41 16.11 11.25 -17.83
C VAL A 41 17.56 11.03 -18.26
N LEU A 42 18.31 10.22 -17.51
CA LEU A 42 19.70 9.89 -17.84
C LEU A 42 19.80 9.19 -19.21
N PHE A 43 18.93 8.21 -19.46
CA PHE A 43 18.88 7.47 -20.72
C PHE A 43 18.56 8.39 -21.92
N LEU A 44 17.57 9.27 -21.78
CA LEU A 44 17.19 10.19 -22.85
C LEU A 44 18.25 11.25 -23.12
N ALA A 45 18.93 11.73 -22.08
CA ALA A 45 20.01 12.68 -22.24
C ALA A 45 21.20 12.07 -22.98
N GLN A 46 21.55 10.82 -22.66
CA GLN A 46 22.56 10.04 -23.39
C GLN A 46 22.17 9.80 -24.84
N THR A 47 20.90 9.43 -25.09
CA THR A 47 20.38 9.20 -26.45
C THR A 47 20.41 10.46 -27.32
N SER A 48 20.20 11.62 -26.71
CA SER A 48 20.23 12.92 -27.38
C SER A 48 21.64 13.49 -27.59
N SER A 49 22.70 12.73 -27.24
CA SER A 49 24.10 13.17 -27.28
C SER A 49 24.39 14.45 -26.49
N LEU A 50 23.56 14.75 -25.48
CA LEU A 50 23.76 15.87 -24.57
C LEU A 50 24.70 15.42 -23.45
N GLY A 51 25.74 16.22 -23.19
CA GLY A 51 26.64 16.00 -22.06
C GLY A 51 25.91 16.31 -20.75
N VAL A 52 25.48 15.28 -20.04
CA VAL A 52 24.91 15.42 -18.69
C VAL A 52 26.04 15.65 -17.70
N SER A 53 26.00 16.77 -17.00
CA SER A 53 26.94 17.04 -15.91
C SER A 53 26.55 16.26 -14.65
N VAL A 54 27.52 15.99 -13.78
CA VAL A 54 27.25 15.40 -12.45
C VAL A 54 26.25 16.26 -11.66
N GLY A 55 26.29 17.59 -11.86
CA GLY A 55 25.33 18.51 -11.25
C GLY A 55 23.89 18.23 -11.69
N ASP A 56 23.66 17.93 -12.97
CA ASP A 56 22.33 17.66 -13.50
C ASP A 56 21.76 16.35 -12.94
N ILE A 57 22.61 15.36 -12.69
CA ILE A 57 22.20 14.08 -12.06
C ILE A 57 21.72 14.33 -10.63
N VAL A 58 22.46 15.14 -9.85
CA VAL A 58 22.09 15.49 -8.47
C VAL A 58 20.79 16.29 -8.44
N VAL A 59 20.67 17.29 -9.31
CA VAL A 59 19.44 18.10 -9.45
C VAL A 59 18.26 17.23 -9.86
N THR A 60 18.46 16.30 -10.80
CA THR A 60 17.43 15.33 -11.23
C THR A 60 16.98 14.47 -10.07
N GLY A 61 17.91 13.94 -9.28
CA GLY A 61 17.58 13.10 -8.11
C GLY A 61 16.75 13.86 -7.08
N ILE A 62 17.16 15.08 -6.72
CA ILE A 62 16.41 15.92 -5.77
C ILE A 62 15.02 16.26 -6.32
N LEU A 63 14.94 16.71 -7.58
CA LEU A 63 13.69 17.08 -8.22
C LEU A 63 12.74 15.88 -8.32
N SER A 64 13.28 14.70 -8.64
CA SER A 64 12.54 13.46 -8.71
C SER A 64 11.99 13.03 -7.35
N SER A 65 12.78 13.15 -6.27
CA SER A 65 12.32 12.89 -4.91
C SER A 65 11.19 13.83 -4.48
N VAL A 66 11.31 15.13 -4.79
CA VAL A 66 10.26 16.12 -4.49
C VAL A 66 9.00 15.84 -5.31
N LEU A 67 9.13 15.57 -6.60
CA LEU A 67 7.97 15.24 -7.46
C LEU A 67 7.29 13.95 -7.02
N SER A 68 8.04 12.96 -6.53
CA SER A 68 7.46 11.70 -6.01
C SER A 68 6.50 11.93 -4.83
N LEU A 69 6.77 12.94 -4.01
CA LEU A 69 5.89 13.34 -2.89
C LEU A 69 4.76 14.28 -3.32
N ALA A 70 5.00 15.11 -4.35
CA ALA A 70 4.07 16.14 -4.79
C ALA A 70 2.93 15.60 -5.68
N ILE A 71 3.08 14.39 -6.23
CA ILE A 71 2.19 13.85 -7.24
C ILE A 71 1.14 12.94 -6.60
N PRO A 72 -0.17 13.25 -6.73
CA PRO A 72 -1.21 12.34 -6.32
C PRO A 72 -1.16 11.05 -7.18
N PRO A 73 -1.60 9.90 -6.66
CA PRO A 73 -1.55 8.61 -7.36
C PRO A 73 -2.57 8.58 -8.50
N VAL A 74 -2.24 9.25 -9.61
CA VAL A 74 -3.03 9.33 -10.81
C VAL A 74 -2.36 8.46 -11.88
N PRO A 75 -3.09 7.50 -12.48
CA PRO A 75 -2.57 6.74 -13.62
C PRO A 75 -2.18 7.70 -14.75
N SER A 76 -1.03 7.46 -15.39
CA SER A 76 -0.36 8.32 -16.39
C SER A 76 0.40 9.55 -15.88
N SER A 77 0.53 9.76 -14.57
CA SER A 77 1.29 10.91 -14.04
C SER A 77 2.80 10.85 -14.30
N SER A 78 3.35 9.65 -14.48
CA SER A 78 4.79 9.40 -14.70
C SER A 78 5.35 10.11 -15.94
N ILE A 79 4.64 10.11 -17.07
CA ILE A 79 5.06 10.84 -18.28
C ILE A 79 5.06 12.36 -18.06
N VAL A 80 4.03 12.88 -17.38
CA VAL A 80 3.96 14.32 -17.07
C VAL A 80 5.14 14.74 -16.19
N THR A 81 5.45 13.91 -15.19
CA THR A 81 6.61 14.09 -14.29
C THR A 81 7.91 14.14 -15.07
N LEU A 82 8.08 13.21 -16.01
CA LEU A 82 9.25 13.15 -16.88
C LEU A 82 9.38 14.43 -17.73
N ILE A 83 8.29 14.89 -18.34
CA ILE A 83 8.27 16.13 -19.15
C ILE A 83 8.65 17.35 -18.29
N ILE A 84 8.15 17.45 -17.06
CA ILE A 84 8.48 18.54 -16.13
C ILE A 84 9.98 18.59 -15.86
N ILE A 85 10.61 17.44 -15.59
CA ILE A 85 12.04 17.36 -15.30
C ILE A 85 12.89 17.64 -16.55
N MET A 86 12.52 17.07 -17.70
CA MET A 86 13.20 17.36 -18.96
C MET A 86 13.16 18.85 -19.31
N THR A 87 12.02 19.50 -19.11
CA THR A 87 11.85 20.94 -19.33
C THR A 87 12.70 21.74 -18.35
N SER A 88 12.82 21.28 -17.09
CA SER A 88 13.67 21.91 -16.07
C SER A 88 15.16 21.85 -16.41
N LEU A 89 15.60 20.81 -17.13
CA LEU A 89 16.98 20.61 -17.58
C LEU A 89 17.23 21.07 -19.02
N ASN A 90 16.22 21.64 -19.68
CA ASN A 90 16.29 22.07 -21.08
C ASN A 90 16.63 20.94 -22.09
N ILE A 91 16.21 19.71 -21.81
CA ILE A 91 16.47 18.54 -22.66
C ILE A 91 15.30 18.36 -23.65
N PRO A 92 15.58 18.15 -24.96
CA PRO A 92 14.55 17.94 -25.97
C PRO A 92 13.75 16.65 -25.75
N LEU A 93 12.43 16.73 -25.93
CA LEU A 93 11.47 15.68 -25.62
C LEU A 93 11.34 14.60 -26.71
N GLN A 94 12.16 14.64 -27.76
CA GLN A 94 12.07 13.74 -28.92
C GLN A 94 12.07 12.25 -28.54
N GLY A 95 12.73 11.85 -27.45
CA GLY A 95 12.81 10.45 -27.03
C GLY A 95 11.70 9.96 -26.10
N VAL A 96 10.77 10.84 -25.66
CA VAL A 96 9.70 10.45 -24.72
C VAL A 96 8.77 9.38 -25.31
N ALA A 97 8.61 9.34 -26.64
CA ALA A 97 7.82 8.31 -27.32
C ALA A 97 8.35 6.88 -27.11
N LEU A 98 9.67 6.71 -26.96
CA LEU A 98 10.29 5.41 -26.67
C LEU A 98 9.93 4.95 -25.24
N LEU A 99 9.98 5.87 -24.27
CA LEU A 99 9.57 5.60 -22.89
C LEU A 99 8.08 5.27 -22.82
N PHE A 100 7.25 5.98 -23.57
CA PHE A 100 5.82 5.68 -23.67
C PHE A 100 5.55 4.23 -24.11
N ALA A 101 6.37 3.70 -25.04
CA ALA A 101 6.23 2.33 -25.51
C ALA A 101 6.57 1.27 -24.43
N VAL A 102 7.44 1.59 -23.48
CA VAL A 102 7.78 0.70 -22.34
C VAL A 102 6.98 1.03 -21.07
N GLU A 103 6.26 2.14 -21.06
CA GLU A 103 5.54 2.67 -19.90
C GLU A 103 4.54 1.66 -19.33
N TRP A 104 3.78 0.98 -20.20
CA TRP A 104 2.80 -0.01 -19.77
C TRP A 104 3.43 -1.17 -18.99
N LEU A 105 4.66 -1.55 -19.36
CA LEU A 105 5.41 -2.63 -18.72
C LEU A 105 6.00 -2.13 -17.40
N LEU A 106 6.59 -0.94 -17.41
CA LEU A 106 7.22 -0.33 -16.25
C LEU A 106 6.18 0.04 -15.17
N ASP A 107 4.99 0.46 -15.57
CA ASP A 107 3.88 0.71 -14.65
C ASP A 107 3.46 -0.57 -13.91
N ARG A 108 3.49 -1.71 -14.61
CA ARG A 108 3.18 -3.00 -14.01
C ARG A 108 4.27 -3.47 -13.04
N PHE A 109 5.54 -3.29 -13.37
CA PHE A 109 6.64 -3.59 -12.46
C PHE A 109 6.63 -2.69 -11.22
N ARG A 110 6.41 -1.38 -11.42
CA ARG A 110 6.37 -0.39 -10.35
C ARG A 110 5.27 -0.70 -9.33
N SER A 111 4.05 -0.97 -9.80
CA SER A 111 2.94 -1.34 -8.92
C SER A 111 3.18 -2.68 -8.21
N GLY A 112 3.78 -3.67 -8.89
CA GLY A 112 4.11 -4.96 -8.31
C GLY A 112 5.16 -4.88 -7.20
N VAL A 113 6.28 -4.19 -7.46
CA VAL A 113 7.37 -4.01 -6.48
C VAL A 113 6.89 -3.20 -5.28
N ASN A 114 6.13 -2.12 -5.50
CA ASN A 114 5.56 -1.33 -4.42
C ASN A 114 4.63 -2.18 -3.54
N ALA A 115 3.72 -2.95 -4.15
CA ALA A 115 2.81 -3.83 -3.41
C ALA A 115 3.55 -4.86 -2.53
N ILE A 116 4.60 -5.49 -3.06
CA ILE A 116 5.42 -6.45 -2.31
C ILE A 116 6.15 -5.76 -1.15
N SER A 117 6.75 -4.59 -1.39
CA SER A 117 7.46 -3.82 -0.37
C SER A 117 6.57 -3.47 0.83
N HIS A 118 5.36 -2.99 0.59
CA HIS A 118 4.43 -2.65 1.68
C HIS A 118 4.04 -3.88 2.53
N VAL A 119 3.84 -5.05 1.91
CA VAL A 119 3.56 -6.30 2.64
C VAL A 119 4.79 -6.73 3.44
N MET A 120 6.00 -6.57 2.88
CA MET A 120 7.26 -6.84 3.58
C MET A 120 7.43 -5.91 4.80
N VAL A 121 7.14 -4.61 4.67
CA VAL A 121 7.22 -3.64 5.79
C VAL A 121 6.22 -3.99 6.89
N ALA A 122 4.99 -4.38 6.54
CA ALA A 122 4.00 -4.83 7.51
C ALA A 122 4.47 -6.10 8.25
N ALA A 123 5.02 -7.08 7.54
CA ALA A 123 5.57 -8.29 8.13
C ALA A 123 6.79 -8.02 9.03
N PHE A 124 7.71 -7.17 8.57
CA PHE A 124 8.89 -6.76 9.33
C PHE A 124 8.53 -5.99 10.59
N THR A 125 7.57 -5.07 10.51
CA THR A 125 7.06 -4.32 11.67
C THR A 125 6.38 -5.26 12.67
N SER A 126 5.62 -6.25 12.19
CA SER A 126 5.02 -7.28 13.04
C SER A 126 6.09 -8.16 13.71
N ALA A 127 7.18 -8.47 13.03
CA ALA A 127 8.30 -9.23 13.59
C ALA A 127 9.05 -8.42 14.67
N ILE A 128 9.29 -7.12 14.45
CA ILE A 128 9.96 -6.23 15.41
C ILE A 128 9.08 -5.94 16.63
N CYS A 129 7.77 -5.75 16.44
CA CYS A 129 6.84 -5.49 17.54
C CYS A 129 6.66 -6.72 18.47
N GLY A 130 7.20 -7.88 18.08
CA GLY A 130 7.51 -8.99 18.96
C GLY A 130 6.47 -10.11 19.00
N SER A 131 7.03 -11.32 19.09
CA SER A 131 6.45 -12.64 19.35
C SER A 131 5.58 -12.78 20.61
N GLY A 132 4.95 -11.71 21.10
CA GLY A 132 4.13 -11.72 22.33
C GLY A 132 2.66 -11.32 22.14
N SER A 133 2.27 -10.75 20.99
CA SER A 133 0.92 -10.21 20.80
C SER A 133 0.07 -10.96 19.76
N THR A 134 0.66 -11.87 18.98
CA THR A 134 -0.06 -12.60 17.92
C THR A 134 -0.92 -13.73 18.50
N GLU A 135 -0.40 -14.50 19.47
CA GLU A 135 -1.18 -15.58 20.12
C GLU A 135 -2.34 -15.06 21.00
N GLN A 136 -2.22 -13.88 21.60
CA GLN A 136 -3.21 -13.36 22.56
C GLN A 136 -4.45 -12.74 21.88
N LEU A 137 -4.38 -12.43 20.58
CA LEU A 137 -5.49 -11.82 19.83
C LEU A 137 -6.30 -12.84 19.03
N GLU A 138 -5.68 -13.92 18.54
CA GLU A 138 -6.43 -15.05 17.97
C GLU A 138 -7.28 -15.76 19.04
N GLN A 139 -6.75 -15.94 20.25
CA GLN A 139 -7.51 -16.53 21.38
C GLN A 139 -8.68 -15.67 21.88
N ASN A 140 -8.68 -14.35 21.61
CA ASN A 140 -9.79 -13.45 21.95
C ASN A 140 -10.85 -13.31 20.85
N ILE A 141 -10.56 -13.73 19.61
CA ILE A 141 -11.53 -13.71 18.50
C ILE A 141 -12.19 -15.08 18.35
N GLU A 142 -11.49 -16.17 18.70
CA GLU A 142 -12.04 -17.54 18.62
C GLU A 142 -12.89 -17.95 19.83
N SER A 143 -12.92 -17.14 20.91
CA SER A 143 -13.95 -17.24 21.93
C SER A 143 -14.98 -16.13 21.75
N PRO A 144 -16.00 -16.31 20.88
CA PRO A 144 -17.19 -15.49 20.97
C PRO A 144 -17.89 -15.89 22.26
N LYS A 145 -17.63 -15.13 23.34
CA LYS A 145 -18.47 -15.08 24.55
C LYS A 145 -19.85 -14.43 24.25
N SER A 146 -20.38 -14.69 23.06
CA SER A 146 -21.65 -14.17 22.54
C SER A 146 -22.68 -15.28 22.32
N THR A 147 -22.32 -16.56 22.51
CA THR A 147 -23.25 -17.68 22.30
C THR A 147 -23.92 -18.16 23.59
N GLU A 148 -23.43 -17.81 24.78
CA GLU A 148 -24.08 -18.21 26.05
C GLU A 148 -25.21 -17.26 26.51
N ILE A 149 -25.16 -15.97 26.17
CA ILE A 149 -26.17 -15.01 26.68
C ILE A 149 -27.50 -15.08 25.91
N VAL A 150 -27.50 -15.60 24.67
CA VAL A 150 -28.74 -15.75 23.88
C VAL A 150 -29.47 -17.08 24.16
N GLN A 151 -28.74 -18.13 24.56
CA GLN A 151 -29.38 -19.41 24.89
C GLN A 151 -30.08 -19.35 26.26
N GLN A 152 -29.49 -18.68 27.25
CA GLN A 152 -30.03 -18.63 28.61
C GLN A 152 -31.29 -17.74 28.74
N ASN A 153 -31.49 -16.81 27.80
CA ASN A 153 -32.71 -15.99 27.74
C ASN A 153 -33.86 -16.62 26.94
N SER A 154 -33.64 -17.70 26.20
CA SER A 154 -34.72 -18.38 25.45
C SER A 154 -35.37 -19.55 26.19
N GLU A 155 -34.73 -20.07 27.25
CA GLU A 155 -35.38 -21.02 28.18
C GLU A 155 -36.20 -20.32 29.27
N THR A 156 -35.81 -19.11 29.68
CA THR A 156 -36.52 -18.37 30.74
C THR A 156 -37.88 -17.79 30.27
N ASP A 157 -38.13 -17.71 28.97
CA ASP A 157 -39.39 -17.17 28.41
C ASP A 157 -40.46 -18.26 28.15
N LYS A 158 -40.07 -19.55 28.10
CA LYS A 158 -41.03 -20.65 27.93
C LYS A 158 -41.77 -21.02 29.22
N ASP A 159 -41.15 -20.85 30.38
CA ASP A 159 -41.78 -21.19 31.67
C ASP A 159 -42.83 -20.16 32.13
N LYS A 160 -42.83 -18.93 31.58
CA LYS A 160 -43.82 -17.90 31.96
C LYS A 160 -45.15 -17.99 31.19
N GLU A 161 -45.16 -18.56 29.99
CA GLU A 161 -46.40 -18.75 29.24
C GLU A 161 -47.25 -19.91 29.80
N ASP A 162 -46.62 -20.94 30.37
CA ASP A 162 -47.33 -22.11 30.91
C ASP A 162 -47.95 -21.84 32.30
N GLU A 163 -47.33 -20.98 33.13
CA GLU A 163 -47.93 -20.54 34.41
C GLU A 163 -49.11 -19.59 34.21
N THR A 164 -49.10 -18.77 33.16
CA THR A 164 -50.18 -17.80 32.90
C THR A 164 -51.46 -18.47 32.39
N GLN A 165 -51.36 -19.64 31.74
CA GLN A 165 -52.53 -20.42 31.29
C GLN A 165 -53.15 -21.28 32.40
N ARG A 166 -52.40 -21.66 33.44
CA ARG A 166 -52.96 -22.39 34.61
C ARG A 166 -53.64 -21.49 35.64
N SER A 167 -53.40 -20.18 35.62
CA SER A 167 -54.04 -19.22 36.55
C SER A 167 -55.38 -18.65 36.04
N LYS A 168 -55.86 -19.07 34.86
CA LYS A 168 -57.16 -18.64 34.28
C LYS A 168 -58.16 -19.79 34.08
N LEU A 169 -58.11 -20.78 34.97
CA LEU A 169 -59.17 -21.75 35.22
C LEU A 169 -59.76 -21.51 36.61
#